data_AF-A0A2S2PIS4-F1
#
_entry.id   AF-A0A2S2PIS4-F1
#
_cell.length_a   1.000
_cell.length_b   1.000
_cell.length_c   1.000
_cell.angle_alpha   90.00
_cell.angle_beta   90.00
_cell.angle_gamma   90.00
#
_symmetry.space_group_name_H-M   'P 1'
#
loop_
_entity.id
_entity.type
_entity.pdbx_description
1 polymer ?
#
loop_
_entity_poly.entity_id
_entity_poly.type
_entity_poly.pdbx_seq_one_letter_code
_entity_poly.pdbx_strand_id
1 'polypeptide(L)'
;NILETNYPQVSVTEHTKNSHKSAMEFLYGDEMIDTNDPKTQLQGYLAEPQLRFDLDPFEWWNTRTIKYPIISECAKKYLTIPATSVSSERCFSTAGNIVTPKRSCLLP
;
A
#
# COMPACT_ATOMS: atom_id res chain seq x y z
N ASN A 1 -27.98 -36.18 -53.02
CA ASN A 1 -28.44 -36.67 -51.71
C ASN A 1 -27.55 -36.13 -50.61
N ILE A 2 -28.07 -35.10 -49.94
CA ILE A 2 -27.89 -34.77 -48.51
C ILE A 2 -26.46 -34.41 -48.04
N LEU A 3 -26.11 -33.13 -48.18
CA LEU A 3 -25.39 -32.41 -47.12
C LEU A 3 -26.43 -31.53 -46.42
N GLU A 4 -27.18 -32.10 -45.48
CA GLU A 4 -28.05 -31.32 -44.60
C GLU A 4 -27.19 -30.60 -43.56
N THR A 5 -27.12 -29.30 -43.76
CA THR A 5 -26.71 -28.26 -42.84
C THR A 5 -27.37 -28.49 -41.48
N ASN A 6 -26.62 -28.98 -40.49
CA ASN A 6 -27.06 -28.99 -39.10
C ASN A 6 -26.94 -27.56 -38.55
N TYR A 7 -27.98 -26.77 -38.78
CA TYR A 7 -28.21 -25.50 -38.11
C TYR A 7 -29.11 -25.78 -36.90
N PRO A 8 -28.59 -25.81 -35.67
CA PRO A 8 -29.46 -25.86 -34.50
C PRO A 8 -30.18 -24.50 -34.34
N GLN A 9 -31.46 -24.66 -34.01
CA GLN A 9 -32.53 -23.68 -34.02
C GLN A 9 -32.29 -22.50 -33.06
N VAL A 10 -32.72 -21.31 -33.49
CA VAL A 10 -32.94 -20.16 -32.61
C VAL A 10 -34.13 -20.47 -31.70
N SER A 11 -33.89 -20.67 -30.41
CA SER A 11 -34.93 -20.57 -29.38
C SER A 11 -34.81 -19.21 -28.69
N VAL A 12 -35.87 -18.42 -28.84
CA VAL A 12 -36.04 -17.10 -28.26
C VAL A 12 -36.48 -17.24 -26.80
N THR A 13 -35.76 -16.52 -25.94
CA THR A 13 -36.12 -15.96 -24.62
C THR A 13 -36.55 -16.88 -23.48
N GLU A 14 -35.84 -16.75 -22.35
CA GLU A 14 -36.51 -16.51 -21.05
C GLU A 14 -35.62 -15.75 -20.04
N HIS A 15 -35.98 -14.47 -19.88
CA HIS A 15 -36.04 -13.66 -18.65
C HIS A 15 -35.11 -13.98 -17.46
N THR A 16 -33.93 -13.38 -17.43
CA THR A 16 -33.34 -12.91 -16.17
C THR A 16 -33.49 -11.38 -16.09
N LYS A 17 -34.45 -10.93 -15.29
CA LYS A 17 -34.58 -9.54 -14.88
C LYS A 17 -33.41 -9.17 -13.96
N ASN A 18 -32.22 -8.97 -14.51
CA ASN A 18 -31.19 -8.24 -13.79
C ASN A 18 -31.41 -6.76 -14.07
N SER A 19 -32.10 -6.11 -13.13
CA SER A 19 -32.15 -4.66 -13.04
C SER A 19 -30.74 -4.15 -12.72
N HIS A 20 -29.92 -3.98 -13.77
CA HIS A 20 -28.62 -3.34 -13.64
C HIS A 20 -28.84 -1.91 -13.14
N LYS A 21 -28.16 -1.55 -12.04
CA LYS A 21 -28.45 -0.32 -11.29
C LYS A 21 -27.96 0.94 -12.03
N SER A 22 -27.08 0.78 -13.02
CA SER A 22 -26.56 1.86 -13.87
C SER A 22 -25.95 1.33 -15.16
N ALA A 23 -26.03 2.11 -16.25
CA ALA A 23 -25.32 1.82 -17.51
C ALA A 23 -23.79 1.73 -17.34
N MET A 24 -23.26 2.37 -16.28
CA MET A 24 -21.84 2.29 -15.92
C MET A 24 -21.44 0.87 -15.48
N GLU A 25 -22.31 0.16 -14.75
CA GLU A 25 -22.08 -1.23 -14.31
C GLU A 25 -22.05 -2.20 -15.51
N PHE A 26 -22.90 -1.95 -16.51
CA PHE A 26 -22.97 -2.76 -17.72
C PHE A 26 -21.72 -2.62 -18.62
N LEU A 27 -21.16 -1.41 -18.71
CA LEU A 27 -20.01 -1.13 -19.58
C LEU A 27 -18.68 -1.52 -18.93
N TYR A 28 -18.57 -1.43 -17.60
CA TYR A 28 -17.32 -1.66 -16.88
C TYR A 28 -17.28 -2.97 -16.07
N GLY A 29 -18.38 -3.71 -15.99
CA GLY A 29 -18.46 -4.92 -15.17
C GLY A 29 -18.22 -4.63 -13.69
N ASP A 30 -18.32 -5.67 -12.85
CA ASP A 30 -18.06 -5.61 -11.40
C ASP A 30 -16.56 -5.41 -11.10
N GLU A 31 -15.86 -4.49 -11.78
CA GLU A 31 -14.57 -3.99 -11.28
C GLU A 31 -14.85 -2.85 -10.30
N MET A 32 -15.55 -3.20 -9.21
CA MET A 32 -15.49 -2.40 -7.99
C MET A 32 -14.07 -2.56 -7.48
N ILE A 33 -13.17 -1.64 -7.83
CA ILE A 33 -11.84 -1.55 -7.24
C ILE A 33 -12.06 -1.46 -5.73
N ASP A 34 -11.94 -2.57 -5.01
CA ASP A 34 -12.02 -2.56 -3.57
C ASP A 34 -10.78 -1.82 -3.07
N THR A 35 -10.95 -0.53 -2.86
CA THR A 35 -9.91 0.36 -2.34
C THR A 35 -9.38 -0.11 -0.98
N ASN A 36 -10.03 -1.09 -0.33
CA ASN A 36 -9.57 -1.69 0.93
C ASN A 36 -8.75 -2.97 0.72
N ASP A 37 -8.59 -3.49 -0.50
CA ASP A 37 -7.72 -4.63 -0.73
C ASP A 37 -6.24 -4.21 -0.71
N PRO A 38 -5.40 -4.77 0.17
CA PRO A 38 -4.00 -4.40 0.28
C PRO A 38 -3.21 -4.64 -1.00
N LYS A 39 -3.56 -5.67 -1.78
CA LYS A 39 -2.84 -6.02 -3.02
C LYS A 39 -3.10 -4.98 -4.10
N THR A 40 -4.36 -4.54 -4.22
CA THR A 40 -4.77 -3.48 -5.13
C THR A 40 -4.07 -2.15 -4.79
N GLN A 41 -4.02 -1.77 -3.50
CA GLN A 41 -3.27 -0.59 -3.06
C GLN A 41 -1.78 -0.69 -3.41
N LEU A 42 -1.17 -1.86 -3.17
CA LEU A 42 0.24 -2.09 -3.46
C LEU A 42 0.54 -2.02 -4.96
N GLN A 43 -0.28 -2.64 -5.81
CA GLN A 43 -0.14 -2.51 -7.26
C GLN A 43 -0.26 -1.06 -7.71
N GLY A 44 -1.23 -0.32 -7.16
CA GLY A 44 -1.39 1.10 -7.43
C GLY A 44 -0.16 1.91 -7.03
N TYR A 45 0.49 1.58 -5.91
CA TYR A 45 1.74 2.22 -5.49
C TYR A 45 2.91 1.86 -6.42
N LEU A 46 3.04 0.60 -6.84
CA LEU A 46 4.12 0.16 -7.74
C LEU A 46 4.01 0.78 -9.13
N ALA A 47 2.82 1.18 -9.55
CA ALA A 47 2.58 1.89 -10.81
C ALA A 47 2.85 3.40 -10.74
N GLU A 48 3.03 3.97 -9.54
CA GLU A 48 3.34 5.40 -9.38
C GLU A 48 4.78 5.72 -9.83
N PRO A 49 5.02 6.94 -10.34
CA PRO A 49 6.36 7.37 -10.69
C PRO A 49 7.27 7.44 -9.46
N GLN A 50 8.57 7.22 -9.67
CA GLN A 50 9.56 7.31 -8.60
C GLN A 50 9.57 8.69 -7.95
N LEU A 51 9.69 8.69 -6.62
CA LEU A 51 9.81 9.92 -5.84
C LEU A 51 11.12 10.63 -6.17
N ARG A 52 11.07 11.96 -6.31
CA ARG A 52 12.28 12.78 -6.48
C ARG A 52 13.11 12.74 -5.20
N PHE A 53 14.43 12.78 -5.34
CA PHE A 53 15.37 12.77 -4.21
C PHE A 53 15.22 13.96 -3.25
N ASP A 54 14.60 15.06 -3.69
CA ASP A 54 14.39 16.26 -2.88
C ASP A 54 13.19 16.15 -1.93
N LEU A 55 12.34 15.12 -2.07
CA LEU A 55 11.13 14.96 -1.26
C LEU A 55 11.36 13.96 -0.12
N ASP A 56 10.85 14.28 1.06
CA ASP A 56 10.82 13.37 2.20
C ASP A 56 9.81 12.22 1.94
N PRO A 57 10.27 10.95 1.90
CA PRO A 57 9.39 9.80 1.77
C PRO A 57 8.33 9.74 2.88
N PHE A 58 8.64 10.18 4.10
CA PHE A 58 7.69 10.16 5.21
C PHE A 58 6.54 11.15 4.99
N GLU A 59 6.86 12.38 4.58
CA GLU A 59 5.86 13.40 4.22
C GLU A 59 5.02 12.95 3.02
N TRP A 60 5.66 12.35 2.01
CA TRP A 60 4.97 11.78 0.85
C TRP A 60 3.90 10.77 1.26
N TRP A 61 4.24 9.81 2.13
CA TRP A 61 3.27 8.84 2.65
C TRP A 61 2.17 9.50 3.49
N ASN A 62 2.45 10.64 4.13
CA ASN A 62 1.44 11.37 4.89
C ASN A 62 0.37 11.98 3.98
N THR A 63 0.78 12.57 2.86
CA THR A 63 -0.15 13.16 1.87
C THR A 63 -1.05 12.12 1.19
N ARG A 64 -0.60 10.86 1.13
CA ARG A 64 -1.27 9.77 0.38
C ARG A 64 -2.01 8.76 1.26
N THR A 65 -2.19 9.08 2.54
CA THR A 65 -2.95 8.27 3.50
C THR A 65 -4.38 8.01 3.05
N ILE A 66 -5.03 8.97 2.39
CA ILE A 66 -6.40 8.82 1.87
C ILE A 66 -6.44 7.84 0.69
N LYS A 67 -5.43 7.86 -0.18
CA LYS A 67 -5.36 7.00 -1.37
C LYS A 67 -4.93 5.57 -1.02
N TYR A 68 -4.11 5.43 0.01
CA TYR A 68 -3.44 4.19 0.39
C TYR A 68 -3.47 3.96 1.91
N PRO A 69 -4.66 3.78 2.52
CA PRO A 69 -4.79 3.76 3.97
C PRO A 69 -3.99 2.62 4.62
N ILE A 70 -3.98 1.43 4.03
CA ILE A 70 -3.37 0.24 4.63
C ILE A 70 -1.85 0.26 4.45
N ILE A 71 -1.39 0.48 3.22
CA ILE A 71 0.04 0.44 2.93
C ILE A 71 0.78 1.68 3.47
N SER A 72 0.11 2.84 3.60
CA SER A 72 0.74 4.04 4.17
C SER A 72 1.06 3.87 5.65
N GLU A 73 0.21 3.18 6.42
CA GLU A 73 0.46 2.87 7.81
C GLU A 73 1.69 1.95 7.95
N CYS A 74 1.77 0.90 7.12
CA CYS A 74 2.93 0.02 7.07
C CYS A 74 4.20 0.78 6.68
N ALA A 75 4.16 1.56 5.60
CA ALA A 75 5.31 2.31 5.12
C ALA A 75 5.85 3.29 6.17
N LYS A 76 4.97 4.02 6.86
CA LYS A 76 5.37 4.91 7.96
C LYS A 76 6.08 4.16 9.07
N LYS A 77 5.58 2.99 9.49
CA LYS A 77 6.25 2.16 10.51
C LYS A 77 7.67 1.79 10.07
N TYR A 78 7.86 1.32 8.84
CA TYR A 78 9.19 0.96 8.34
C TYR A 78 10.13 2.16 8.18
N LEU A 79 9.63 3.32 7.75
CA LEU A 79 10.43 4.53 7.59
C LEU A 79 10.90 5.12 8.93
N THR A 80 10.15 4.89 10.02
CA THR A 80 10.55 5.35 11.36
C THR A 80 11.65 4.50 12.01
N ILE A 81 11.98 3.34 11.43
CA ILE A 81 13.01 2.47 11.97
C ILE A 81 14.37 3.10 11.66
N PRO A 82 15.18 3.46 12.67
CA PRO A 82 16.51 3.99 12.41
C PRO A 82 17.35 2.93 11.71
N ALA A 83 18.06 3.33 10.65
CA ALA A 83 18.89 2.41 9.88
C ALA A 83 20.09 1.86 10.68
N THR A 84 20.43 2.46 11.82
CA THR A 84 21.60 2.10 12.62
C THR A 84 21.31 2.16 14.12
N SER A 85 22.03 1.36 14.91
CA SER A 85 22.06 1.43 16.39
C SER A 85 22.78 2.68 16.92
N VAL A 86 23.39 3.51 16.06
CA VAL A 86 24.24 4.64 16.47
C VAL A 86 23.49 5.62 17.37
N SER A 87 22.17 5.79 17.18
CA SER A 87 21.36 6.66 18.05
C SER A 87 21.19 6.09 19.46
N SER A 88 20.97 4.78 19.61
CA SER A 88 20.86 4.14 20.92
C SER A 88 22.22 4.04 21.61
N GLU A 89 23.30 3.80 20.85
CA GLU A 89 24.67 3.83 21.34
C GLU A 89 25.06 5.23 21.83
N ARG A 90 24.78 6.31 21.08
CA ARG A 90 25.06 7.69 21.54
C ARG A 90 24.31 8.01 22.83
N CYS A 91 23.04 7.61 22.93
CA CYS A 91 22.25 7.78 24.15
C CYS A 91 22.90 7.02 25.33
N PHE A 92 23.29 5.77 25.11
CA PHE A 92 23.92 4.93 26.13
C PHE A 92 25.33 5.39 26.50
N SER A 93 26.14 5.85 25.55
CA SER A 93 27.48 6.41 25.81
C SER A 93 27.37 7.70 26.63
N THR A 94 26.38 8.56 26.33
CA THR A 94 26.13 9.77 27.11
C THR A 94 25.68 9.42 28.52
N ALA A 95 24.74 8.46 28.66
CA ALA A 95 24.30 7.96 29.97
C ALA A 95 25.46 7.30 30.74
N GLY A 96 26.30 6.50 30.10
CA GLY A 96 27.52 5.93 30.68
C GLY A 96 28.48 7.01 31.16
N ASN A 97 28.66 8.09 30.40
CA ASN A 97 29.52 9.20 30.79
C ASN A 97 28.93 10.07 31.92
N ILE A 98 27.60 10.10 32.09
CA ILE A 98 26.89 10.80 33.18
C ILE A 98 26.78 9.95 34.46
N VAL A 99 26.73 8.61 34.32
CA VAL A 99 26.76 7.67 35.46
C VAL A 99 28.19 7.43 35.97
N THR A 100 29.20 7.54 35.10
CA THR A 100 30.62 7.32 35.43
C THR A 100 31.49 8.56 35.79
N PRO A 101 31.03 9.84 35.83
CA PRO A 101 31.92 10.99 35.97
C PRO A 101 32.42 11.21 37.41
N LYS A 102 32.29 10.21 38.30
CA LYS A 102 32.61 10.33 39.73
C LYS A 102 33.63 9.31 40.25
N ARG A 103 34.50 8.80 39.37
CA ARG A 103 35.77 8.13 39.76
C ARG A 103 36.95 8.53 38.88
N SER A 104 36.91 9.71 38.26
CA SER A 104 38.12 10.28 37.65
C SER A 104 39.07 10.64 38.77
N CYS A 105 40.11 9.84 38.92
CA CYS A 105 41.17 9.91 39.91
C CYS A 105 41.70 11.34 40.08
N LEU A 106 41.29 12.03 41.15
CA LEU A 106 42.21 12.97 41.78
C LEU A 106 43.11 12.11 42.66
N LEU A 107 44.39 12.04 42.25
CA LEU A 107 45.46 11.53 43.10
C LEU A 107 45.53 12.39 44.39
N PRO A 108 46.06 11.83 45.50
CA PRO A 108 45.96 12.41 46.86
C PRO A 108 46.47 13.83 46.99
#